data_AF-A0A4Q5WHC0-F1
#
_entry.id   AF-A0A4Q5WHC0-F1
#
_cell.length_a   1.000
_cell.length_b   1.000
_cell.length_c   1.000
_cell.angle_alpha   90.00
_cell.angle_beta   90.00
_cell.angle_gamma   90.00
#
_symmetry.space_group_name_H-M   'P 1'
#
loop_
_entity.id
_entity.type
_entity.pdbx_description
1 polymer ?
#
loop_
_entity_poly.entity_id
_entity_poly.type
_entity_poly.pdbx_seq_one_letter_code
_entity_poly.pdbx_strand_id
1 'polypeptide(L)'
;RPPRLLASPFETVTLADGSAAGGFFNLPAVLVVVLMTAVIIRGTRGSALFNAVVVTLKVGVVLVFIALGWKHIDPANYSPYIPANTGTFGAYGWSGILRGAGVVFFVFIGFDIVATMAQETKRPQRNMPIGIIGSLLVCTVLFMLFGHVLTGLAHYTEFRNSAAPVAIAIAKTPYPWLAQAIIGAILVGYTSVILVDLLGQSRVFYSMSRDGLLPPVFARLHPRHATPYRSNVLLCVFISLFAGLVPIRVVGELTSIGTLLAFILVCAGVIILRKRQPDAHRPFRTPLVPLVPILGIVSCLAMMVSLPGDTWLRLLVWLAIGLAIYFFYGRKRAAPDPIAAGAGTSKKGA
;
A
#
# COMPACT_ATOMS: atom_id res chain seq x y z
N ARG A 1 -17.69 -23.95 -12.84
CA ARG A 1 -17.35 -23.17 -11.61
C ARG A 1 -17.73 -21.73 -11.92
N PRO A 2 -18.66 -21.04 -11.23
CA PRO A 2 -19.24 -19.81 -11.77
C PRO A 2 -18.15 -18.72 -11.79
N PRO A 3 -17.57 -18.42 -12.96
CA PRO A 3 -16.41 -17.52 -13.06
C PRO A 3 -16.78 -16.10 -12.64
N ARG A 4 -18.08 -15.79 -12.65
CA ARG A 4 -18.67 -14.54 -12.18
C ARG A 4 -18.45 -14.25 -10.68
N LEU A 5 -18.18 -15.25 -9.83
CA LEU A 5 -17.86 -15.02 -8.40
C LEU A 5 -16.38 -14.73 -8.13
N LEU A 6 -15.54 -14.66 -9.17
CA LEU A 6 -14.09 -14.45 -9.06
C LEU A 6 -13.67 -13.01 -9.35
N ALA A 7 -14.60 -12.14 -9.77
CA ALA A 7 -14.31 -10.77 -10.14
C ALA A 7 -15.43 -9.82 -9.71
N SER A 8 -15.11 -8.53 -9.62
CA SER A 8 -16.06 -7.48 -9.28
C SER A 8 -17.07 -7.23 -10.41
N PRO A 9 -18.23 -6.61 -10.13
CA PRO A 9 -19.24 -6.23 -11.14
C PRO A 9 -18.71 -5.51 -12.38
N PHE A 10 -17.62 -4.77 -12.22
CA PHE A 10 -17.05 -3.92 -13.26
C PHE A 10 -15.80 -4.54 -13.91
N GLU A 11 -15.50 -5.80 -13.64
CA GLU A 11 -14.43 -6.58 -14.29
C GLU A 11 -15.04 -7.67 -15.19
N THR A 12 -14.44 -7.88 -16.36
CA THR A 12 -14.87 -8.93 -17.29
C THR A 12 -14.11 -10.22 -17.03
N VAL A 13 -14.84 -11.32 -16.85
CA VAL A 13 -14.30 -12.67 -16.71
C VAL A 13 -14.60 -13.48 -17.96
N THR A 14 -13.60 -14.14 -18.51
CA THR A 14 -13.77 -15.14 -19.56
C THR A 14 -14.36 -16.42 -18.97
N LEU A 15 -15.56 -16.77 -19.41
CA LEU A 15 -16.26 -17.99 -19.05
C LEU A 15 -15.62 -19.22 -19.72
N ALA A 16 -15.95 -20.43 -19.24
CA ALA A 16 -15.41 -21.67 -19.78
C ALA A 16 -15.81 -21.96 -21.24
N ASP A 17 -16.80 -21.24 -21.75
CA ASP A 17 -17.29 -21.26 -23.14
C ASP A 17 -16.60 -20.18 -24.02
N GLY A 18 -15.64 -19.43 -23.48
CA GLY A 18 -14.94 -18.35 -24.19
C GLY A 18 -15.67 -17.01 -24.23
N SER A 19 -16.89 -16.92 -23.68
CA SER A 19 -17.65 -15.66 -23.63
C SER A 19 -17.18 -14.76 -22.47
N ALA A 20 -17.21 -13.43 -22.66
CA ALA A 20 -16.91 -12.47 -21.61
C ALA A 20 -18.18 -12.15 -20.81
N ALA A 21 -18.15 -12.36 -19.49
CA ALA A 21 -19.22 -11.97 -18.58
C ALA A 21 -18.70 -11.05 -17.48
N GLY A 22 -19.51 -10.08 -17.06
CA GLY A 22 -19.20 -9.28 -15.87
C GLY A 22 -19.09 -10.19 -14.63
N GLY A 23 -18.12 -9.90 -13.78
CA GLY A 23 -18.11 -10.41 -12.41
C GLY A 23 -19.40 -10.00 -11.69
N PHE A 24 -19.74 -10.68 -10.61
CA PHE A 24 -20.92 -10.36 -9.79
C PHE A 24 -20.49 -9.91 -8.41
N PHE A 25 -19.46 -10.56 -7.86
CA PHE A 25 -18.94 -10.31 -6.52
C PHE A 25 -17.62 -11.06 -6.36
N ASN A 26 -16.55 -10.41 -5.91
CA ASN A 26 -15.27 -11.07 -5.64
C ASN A 26 -15.31 -11.79 -4.28
N LEU A 27 -15.95 -12.97 -4.27
CA LEU A 27 -16.12 -13.77 -3.06
C LEU A 27 -14.80 -14.24 -2.44
N PRO A 28 -13.78 -14.67 -3.22
CA PRO A 28 -12.47 -15.04 -2.66
C PRO A 28 -11.81 -13.91 -1.87
N ALA A 29 -11.86 -12.67 -2.39
CA ALA A 29 -11.27 -11.53 -1.68
C ALA A 29 -11.96 -11.29 -0.33
N VAL A 30 -13.29 -11.36 -0.29
CA VAL A 30 -14.07 -11.24 0.96
C VAL A 30 -13.71 -12.33 1.96
N LEU A 31 -13.64 -13.58 1.52
CA LEU A 31 -13.30 -14.70 2.40
C LEU A 31 -11.90 -14.54 3.01
N VAL A 32 -10.93 -14.08 2.23
CA VAL A 32 -9.58 -13.81 2.74
C VAL A 32 -9.58 -12.68 3.77
N VAL A 33 -10.30 -11.59 3.52
CA VAL A 33 -10.43 -10.47 4.48
C VAL A 33 -11.05 -10.94 5.80
N VAL A 34 -12.14 -11.71 5.74
CA VAL A 34 -12.80 -12.26 6.92
C VAL A 34 -11.87 -13.19 7.70
N LEU A 35 -11.16 -14.08 7.00
CA LEU A 35 -10.24 -15.03 7.60
C LEU A 35 -9.06 -14.33 8.26
N MET A 36 -8.43 -13.35 7.58
CA MET A 36 -7.34 -12.56 8.15
C MET A 36 -7.79 -11.72 9.34
N THR A 37 -9.00 -11.14 9.29
CA THR A 37 -9.58 -10.41 10.42
C THR A 37 -9.74 -11.32 11.64
N ALA A 38 -10.26 -12.54 11.44
CA ALA A 38 -10.42 -13.51 12.52
C ALA A 38 -9.08 -13.87 13.17
N VAL A 39 -8.02 -14.04 12.37
CA VAL A 39 -6.65 -14.28 12.86
C VAL A 39 -6.16 -13.11 13.72
N ILE A 40 -6.36 -11.86 13.29
CA ILE A 40 -5.93 -10.67 14.04
C ILE A 40 -6.70 -10.54 15.36
N ILE A 41 -8.00 -10.82 15.37
CA ILE A 41 -8.82 -10.74 16.60
C ILE A 41 -8.34 -11.76 17.64
N ARG A 42 -8.00 -12.98 17.21
CA ARG A 42 -7.47 -14.05 18.08
C ARG A 42 -6.06 -13.72 18.61
N GLY A 43 -5.34 -12.84 17.93
CA GLY A 43 -4.04 -12.33 18.31
C GLY A 43 -2.89 -13.05 17.60
N THR A 44 -1.85 -12.30 17.23
CA THR A 44 -0.72 -12.73 16.39
C THR A 44 0.60 -12.85 17.17
N ARG A 45 0.54 -13.24 18.46
CA ARG A 45 1.74 -13.37 19.31
C ARG A 45 2.68 -14.44 18.75
N GLY A 46 3.94 -14.08 18.50
CA GLY A 46 5.01 -15.00 18.10
C GLY A 46 5.37 -15.04 16.60
N SER A 47 4.87 -14.11 15.79
CA SER A 47 4.93 -14.21 14.32
C SER A 47 6.26 -13.81 13.64
N ALA A 48 7.31 -13.42 14.39
CA ALA A 48 8.55 -12.94 13.76
C ALA A 48 9.23 -13.99 12.86
N LEU A 49 9.33 -15.25 13.30
CA LEU A 49 9.89 -16.35 12.50
C LEU A 49 9.00 -16.68 11.31
N PHE A 50 7.68 -16.73 11.52
CA PHE A 50 6.72 -16.98 10.45
C PHE A 50 6.80 -15.91 9.36
N ASN A 51 6.85 -14.63 9.75
CA ASN A 51 7.03 -13.51 8.82
C ASN A 51 8.37 -13.61 8.08
N ALA A 52 9.46 -13.99 8.76
CA ALA A 52 10.76 -14.17 8.11
C ALA A 52 10.72 -15.29 7.05
N VAL A 53 10.07 -16.42 7.34
CA VAL A 53 9.89 -17.52 6.39
C VAL A 53 9.07 -17.08 5.18
N VAL A 54 7.94 -16.41 5.40
CA VAL A 54 7.09 -15.90 4.32
C VAL A 54 7.82 -14.87 3.45
N VAL A 55 8.60 -13.97 4.07
CA VAL A 55 9.40 -12.99 3.35
C VAL A 55 10.50 -13.67 2.52
N THR A 56 11.20 -14.64 3.11
CA THR A 56 12.25 -15.40 2.40
C THR A 56 11.67 -16.15 1.21
N LEU A 57 10.50 -16.78 1.38
CA LEU A 57 9.81 -17.49 0.31
C LEU A 57 9.45 -16.54 -0.84
N LYS A 58 8.76 -15.43 -0.56
CA LYS A 58 8.31 -14.51 -1.63
C LYS A 58 9.49 -13.84 -2.34
N VAL A 59 10.55 -13.45 -1.61
CA VAL A 59 11.76 -12.88 -2.22
C VAL A 59 12.50 -13.93 -3.03
N GLY A 60 12.65 -15.15 -2.51
CA GLY A 60 13.31 -16.25 -3.21
C GLY A 60 12.64 -16.57 -4.54
N VAL A 61 11.31 -16.60 -4.57
CA VAL A 61 10.57 -16.87 -5.80
C VAL A 61 10.70 -15.75 -6.83
N VAL A 62 10.73 -14.48 -6.39
CA VAL A 62 11.04 -13.34 -7.28
C VAL A 62 12.45 -13.45 -7.85
N LEU A 63 13.44 -13.83 -7.04
CA LEU A 63 14.82 -14.02 -7.50
C LEU A 63 14.94 -15.17 -8.51
N VAL A 64 14.25 -16.29 -8.26
CA VAL A 64 14.20 -17.42 -9.21
C VAL A 64 13.56 -17.01 -10.52
N PHE A 65 12.46 -16.25 -10.49
CA PHE A 65 11.83 -15.70 -11.69
C PHE A 65 12.81 -14.82 -12.47
N ILE A 66 13.49 -13.89 -11.80
CA ILE A 66 14.47 -13.00 -12.44
C ILE A 66 15.60 -13.83 -13.07
N ALA A 67 16.19 -14.77 -12.33
CA ALA A 67 17.33 -15.56 -12.80
C ALA A 67 17.01 -16.49 -13.98
N LEU A 68 15.87 -17.18 -13.93
CA LEU A 68 15.44 -18.10 -14.99
C LEU A 68 14.88 -17.35 -16.20
N GLY A 69 14.13 -16.27 -15.96
CA GLY A 69 13.58 -15.41 -17.00
C GLY A 69 14.66 -14.67 -17.77
N TRP A 70 15.76 -14.27 -17.13
CA TRP A 70 16.84 -13.53 -17.78
C TRP A 70 17.40 -14.21 -19.03
N LYS A 71 17.50 -15.55 -19.00
CA LYS A 71 18.03 -16.35 -20.11
C LYS A 71 17.10 -16.42 -21.33
N HIS A 72 15.84 -16.06 -21.16
CA HIS A 72 14.79 -16.17 -22.17
C HIS A 72 14.27 -14.80 -22.62
N ILE A 73 14.94 -13.71 -22.23
CA ILE A 73 14.61 -12.37 -22.69
C ILE A 73 14.82 -12.30 -24.21
N ASP A 74 13.77 -11.86 -24.91
CA ASP A 74 13.85 -11.49 -26.31
C ASP A 74 14.00 -9.95 -26.41
N PRO A 75 15.17 -9.43 -26.86
CA PRO A 75 15.38 -7.99 -27.01
C PRO A 75 14.38 -7.30 -27.96
N ALA A 76 13.73 -8.04 -28.86
CA ALA A 76 12.70 -7.48 -29.74
C ALA A 76 11.49 -6.95 -28.94
N ASN A 77 11.20 -7.52 -27.76
CA ASN A 77 10.11 -7.05 -26.90
C ASN A 77 10.36 -5.66 -26.32
N TYR A 78 11.61 -5.18 -26.33
CA TYR A 78 11.97 -3.81 -25.93
C TYR A 78 11.85 -2.80 -27.07
N SER A 79 11.40 -3.19 -28.26
CA SER A 79 11.21 -2.27 -29.38
C SER A 79 9.71 -2.11 -29.71
N PRO A 80 9.11 -0.92 -29.54
CA PRO A 80 9.70 0.32 -29.01
C PRO A 80 9.78 0.34 -27.48
N TYR A 81 10.91 0.81 -26.92
CA TYR A 81 11.13 0.82 -25.46
C TYR A 81 10.19 1.81 -24.76
N ILE A 82 10.01 2.96 -25.40
CA ILE A 82 8.99 3.94 -25.06
C ILE A 82 8.09 4.05 -26.29
N PRO A 83 6.90 3.44 -26.28
CA PRO A 83 5.95 3.60 -27.37
C PRO A 83 5.59 5.08 -27.56
N ALA A 84 5.31 5.48 -28.80
CA ALA A 84 4.93 6.86 -29.12
C ALA A 84 3.64 7.25 -28.37
N ASN A 85 3.55 8.52 -27.98
CA ASN A 85 2.35 9.03 -27.33
C ASN A 85 1.17 9.00 -28.31
N THR A 86 0.01 8.51 -27.87
CA THR A 86 -1.17 8.34 -28.73
C THR A 86 -2.01 9.62 -28.89
N GLY A 87 -1.47 10.79 -28.52
CA GLY A 87 -2.17 12.08 -28.52
C GLY A 87 -2.97 12.36 -27.25
N THR A 88 -3.02 11.42 -26.30
CA THR A 88 -3.74 11.56 -25.02
C THR A 88 -2.77 11.54 -23.84
N PHE A 89 -2.95 12.44 -22.89
CA PHE A 89 -2.12 12.50 -21.69
C PHE A 89 -2.23 11.19 -20.88
N GLY A 90 -1.07 10.61 -20.54
CA GLY A 90 -1.00 9.36 -19.80
C GLY A 90 -1.08 8.10 -20.66
N ALA A 91 -1.12 8.21 -21.99
CA ALA A 91 -1.02 7.08 -22.91
C ALA A 91 0.30 7.14 -23.69
N TYR A 92 1.27 6.37 -23.19
CA TYR A 92 2.64 6.25 -23.73
C TYR A 92 3.37 7.59 -23.96
N GLY A 93 4.59 7.54 -24.49
CA GLY A 93 5.57 8.61 -24.32
C GLY A 93 5.87 8.91 -22.84
N TRP A 94 6.50 10.05 -22.57
CA TRP A 94 6.84 10.45 -21.19
C TRP A 94 5.63 10.63 -20.27
N SER A 95 4.49 11.09 -20.82
CA SER A 95 3.26 11.22 -20.02
C SER A 95 2.73 9.86 -19.57
N GLY A 96 2.85 8.82 -20.40
CA GLY A 96 2.52 7.45 -20.04
C GLY A 96 3.43 6.87 -18.96
N ILE A 97 4.74 7.18 -18.99
CA ILE A 97 5.67 6.79 -17.93
C ILE A 97 5.26 7.43 -16.61
N LEU A 98 4.94 8.72 -16.61
CA LEU A 98 4.53 9.42 -15.40
C LEU A 98 3.24 8.85 -14.81
N ARG A 99 2.21 8.60 -15.64
CA ARG A 99 0.97 7.95 -15.22
C ARG A 99 1.20 6.53 -14.72
N GLY A 100 2.04 5.77 -15.42
CA GLY A 100 2.44 4.42 -15.01
C GLY A 100 3.12 4.43 -13.64
N ALA A 101 4.04 5.37 -13.40
CA ALA A 101 4.67 5.55 -12.09
C ALA A 101 3.64 5.87 -11.01
N GLY A 102 2.67 6.76 -11.26
CA GLY A 102 1.59 7.08 -10.33
C GLY A 102 0.73 5.88 -9.96
N VAL A 103 0.40 5.01 -10.93
CA VAL A 103 -0.39 3.80 -10.70
C VAL A 103 0.43 2.72 -9.98
N VAL A 104 1.67 2.47 -10.42
CA VAL A 104 2.56 1.44 -9.86
C VAL A 104 3.13 1.84 -8.49
N PHE A 105 3.03 3.12 -8.10
CA PHE A 105 3.40 3.60 -6.77
C PHE A 105 2.79 2.77 -5.63
N PHE A 106 1.59 2.23 -5.84
CA PHE A 106 0.92 1.34 -4.88
C PHE A 106 1.82 0.19 -4.42
N VAL A 107 2.67 -0.35 -5.31
CA VAL A 107 3.55 -1.51 -5.01
C VAL A 107 4.68 -1.14 -4.04
N PHE A 108 4.98 0.16 -3.87
CA PHE A 108 5.97 0.64 -2.90
C PHE A 108 5.39 0.92 -1.51
N ILE A 109 4.07 0.82 -1.33
CA ILE A 109 3.42 1.07 -0.05
C ILE A 109 3.75 -0.05 0.94
N GLY A 110 4.02 0.31 2.20
CA GLY A 110 4.24 -0.66 3.28
C GLY A 110 5.53 -0.45 4.06
N PHE A 111 6.51 0.31 3.53
CA PHE A 111 7.72 0.64 4.30
C PHE A 111 7.40 1.47 5.55
N ASP A 112 6.35 2.29 5.49
CA ASP A 112 5.86 3.12 6.59
C ASP A 112 5.24 2.28 7.73
N ILE A 113 4.79 1.06 7.45
CA ILE A 113 4.25 0.16 8.48
C ILE A 113 5.33 -0.24 9.48
N VAL A 114 6.60 -0.25 9.07
CA VAL A 114 7.73 -0.45 9.99
C VAL A 114 7.67 0.57 11.12
N ALA A 115 7.27 1.83 10.84
CA ALA A 115 7.08 2.89 11.84
C ALA A 115 6.09 2.51 12.95
N THR A 116 5.06 1.73 12.64
CA THR A 116 4.04 1.28 13.60
C THR A 116 4.57 0.27 14.62
N MET A 117 5.72 -0.36 14.34
CA MET A 117 6.40 -1.33 15.20
C MET A 117 7.56 -0.71 15.99
N ALA A 118 7.65 0.63 16.04
CA ALA A 118 8.70 1.33 16.77
C ALA A 118 8.75 0.92 18.26
N GLN A 119 7.60 0.65 18.87
CA GLN A 119 7.50 0.24 20.28
C GLN A 119 8.01 -1.19 20.53
N GLU A 120 8.02 -2.04 19.51
CA GLU A 120 8.46 -3.44 19.59
C GLU A 120 9.92 -3.62 19.13
N THR A 121 10.55 -2.54 18.64
CA THR A 121 11.87 -2.59 18.02
C THR A 121 12.96 -2.32 19.06
N LYS A 122 13.95 -3.21 19.18
CA LYS A 122 15.18 -2.95 19.96
C LYS A 122 15.95 -1.80 19.30
N ARG A 123 16.31 -0.75 20.05
CA ARG A 123 17.04 0.44 19.55
C ARG A 123 16.35 1.07 18.31
N PRO A 124 15.10 1.56 18.44
CA PRO A 124 14.31 2.05 17.31
C PRO A 124 15.00 3.20 16.57
N GLN A 125 15.80 4.00 17.27
CA GLN A 125 16.54 5.14 16.72
C GLN A 125 17.44 4.79 15.53
N ARG A 126 18.04 3.59 15.55
CA ARG A 126 18.96 3.12 14.50
C ARG A 126 18.31 2.07 13.62
N ASN A 127 17.56 1.14 14.22
CA ASN A 127 17.04 -0.01 13.49
C ASN A 127 15.84 0.36 12.61
N MET A 128 15.04 1.37 12.98
CA MET A 128 13.89 1.79 12.17
C MET A 128 14.32 2.46 10.87
N PRO A 129 15.25 3.45 10.85
CA PRO A 129 15.74 4.00 9.59
C PRO A 129 16.39 2.96 8.67
N ILE A 130 17.17 2.02 9.23
CA ILE A 130 17.81 0.94 8.46
C ILE A 130 16.74 0.02 7.86
N GLY A 131 15.72 -0.34 8.64
CA GLY A 131 14.61 -1.17 8.17
C GLY A 131 13.83 -0.50 7.04
N ILE A 132 13.47 0.78 7.20
CA ILE A 132 12.69 1.55 6.21
C ILE A 132 13.50 1.73 4.91
N ILE A 133 14.70 2.29 4.99
CA ILE A 133 15.51 2.61 3.80
C ILE A 133 16.03 1.33 3.15
N GLY A 134 16.49 0.36 3.95
CA GLY A 134 17.03 -0.91 3.46
C GLY A 134 15.98 -1.74 2.73
N SER A 135 14.77 -1.87 3.31
CA SER A 135 13.68 -2.59 2.63
C SER A 135 13.25 -1.89 1.34
N LEU A 136 13.12 -0.55 1.36
CA LEU A 136 12.76 0.22 0.17
C LEU A 136 13.78 0.05 -0.96
N LEU A 137 15.08 0.14 -0.67
CA LEU A 137 16.14 -0.03 -1.67
C LEU A 137 16.14 -1.43 -2.28
N VAL A 138 16.05 -2.46 -1.44
CA VAL A 138 16.00 -3.86 -1.91
C VAL A 138 14.77 -4.07 -2.80
N CYS A 139 13.59 -3.63 -2.37
CA CYS A 139 12.37 -3.72 -3.17
C CYS A 139 12.48 -2.95 -4.49
N THR A 140 13.08 -1.76 -4.48
CA THR A 140 13.29 -0.95 -5.69
C THR A 140 14.12 -1.71 -6.73
N VAL A 141 15.26 -2.27 -6.32
CA VAL A 141 16.12 -3.07 -7.22
C VAL A 141 15.38 -4.29 -7.75
N LEU A 142 14.70 -5.03 -6.87
CA LEU A 142 13.95 -6.21 -7.28
C LEU A 142 12.81 -5.87 -8.25
N PHE A 143 12.07 -4.78 -8.04
CA PHE A 143 10.99 -4.38 -8.94
C PHE A 143 11.51 -3.91 -10.31
N MET A 144 12.64 -3.20 -10.35
CA MET A 144 13.28 -2.84 -11.62
C MET A 144 13.72 -4.08 -12.40
N LEU A 145 14.41 -5.02 -11.75
CA LEU A 145 14.85 -6.27 -12.38
C LEU A 145 13.66 -7.14 -12.81
N PHE A 146 12.66 -7.25 -11.95
CA PHE A 146 11.44 -8.01 -12.24
C PHE A 146 10.69 -7.43 -13.43
N GLY A 147 10.47 -6.11 -13.48
CA GLY A 147 9.82 -5.42 -14.59
C GLY A 147 10.60 -5.54 -15.89
N HIS A 148 11.93 -5.45 -15.83
CA HIS A 148 12.81 -5.65 -16.98
C HIS A 148 12.67 -7.07 -17.56
N VAL A 149 12.76 -8.10 -16.72
CA VAL A 149 12.59 -9.50 -17.16
C VAL A 149 11.17 -9.74 -17.68
N LEU A 150 10.15 -9.26 -16.97
CA LEU A 150 8.76 -9.43 -17.35
C LEU A 150 8.48 -8.89 -18.75
N THR A 151 8.91 -7.66 -19.04
CA THR A 151 8.75 -7.02 -20.35
C THR A 151 9.72 -7.53 -21.41
N GLY A 152 10.79 -8.22 -21.01
CA GLY A 152 11.68 -8.93 -21.94
C GLY A 152 11.14 -10.27 -22.40
N LEU A 153 10.30 -10.94 -21.60
CA LEU A 153 9.71 -12.23 -21.92
C LEU A 153 8.49 -12.15 -22.84
N ALA A 154 7.70 -11.08 -22.76
CA ALA A 154 6.55 -10.86 -23.63
C ALA A 154 6.37 -9.38 -23.95
N HIS A 155 5.82 -9.08 -25.13
CA HIS A 155 5.65 -7.71 -25.59
C HIS A 155 4.62 -6.97 -24.72
N TYR A 156 4.84 -5.68 -24.45
CA TYR A 156 4.03 -4.92 -23.48
C TYR A 156 2.51 -4.91 -23.79
N THR A 157 2.13 -5.11 -25.05
CA THR A 157 0.73 -5.21 -25.49
C THR A 157 0.02 -6.46 -25.00
N GLU A 158 0.76 -7.55 -24.76
CA GLU A 158 0.21 -8.83 -24.28
C GLU A 158 -0.28 -8.74 -22.83
N PHE A 159 0.26 -7.81 -22.03
CA PHE A 159 -0.16 -7.62 -20.64
C PHE A 159 -1.43 -6.79 -20.48
N ARG A 160 -1.97 -6.22 -21.57
CA ARG A 160 -3.16 -5.37 -21.50
C ARG A 160 -4.34 -6.14 -20.91
N ASN A 161 -4.95 -5.56 -19.87
CA ASN A 161 -6.11 -6.12 -19.15
C ASN A 161 -5.89 -7.52 -18.55
N SER A 162 -4.64 -7.95 -18.38
CA SER A 162 -4.34 -9.22 -17.71
C SER A 162 -4.30 -9.05 -16.20
N ALA A 163 -5.10 -9.86 -15.50
CA ALA A 163 -5.05 -9.96 -14.04
C ALA A 163 -3.83 -10.77 -13.54
N ALA A 164 -3.14 -11.50 -14.42
CA ALA A 164 -2.00 -12.36 -14.08
C ALA A 164 -0.87 -12.22 -15.13
N PRO A 165 -0.23 -11.05 -15.24
CA PRO A 165 0.80 -10.79 -16.27
C PRO A 165 2.00 -11.73 -16.17
N VAL A 166 2.33 -12.19 -14.96
CA VAL A 166 3.43 -13.13 -14.73
C VAL A 166 3.19 -14.49 -15.38
N ALA A 167 1.93 -14.96 -15.41
CA ALA A 167 1.58 -16.20 -16.07
C ALA A 167 1.78 -16.11 -17.60
N ILE A 168 1.50 -14.94 -18.19
CA ILE A 168 1.73 -14.68 -19.62
C ILE A 168 3.23 -14.77 -19.94
N ALA A 169 4.07 -14.12 -19.12
CA ALA A 169 5.51 -14.16 -19.32
C ALA A 169 6.10 -15.57 -19.17
N ILE A 170 5.65 -16.35 -18.18
CA ILE A 170 6.16 -17.72 -17.96
C ILE A 170 5.71 -18.67 -19.05
N ALA A 171 4.54 -18.45 -19.67
CA ALA A 171 4.09 -19.25 -20.82
C ALA A 171 5.04 -19.15 -22.02
N LYS A 172 5.91 -18.12 -22.07
CA LYS A 172 6.97 -17.96 -23.06
C LYS A 172 8.29 -18.67 -22.68
N THR A 173 8.32 -19.34 -21.52
CA THR A 173 9.50 -20.05 -21.01
C THR A 173 9.23 -21.56 -20.91
N PRO A 174 10.27 -22.41 -20.95
CA PRO A 174 10.11 -23.87 -20.83
C PRO A 174 9.84 -24.36 -19.40
N TYR A 175 9.53 -23.46 -18.45
CA TYR A 175 9.40 -23.79 -17.02
C TYR A 175 7.95 -23.74 -16.54
N PRO A 176 7.10 -24.76 -16.82
CA PRO A 176 5.69 -24.74 -16.43
C PRO A 176 5.50 -24.77 -14.90
N TRP A 177 6.43 -25.40 -14.17
CA TRP A 177 6.42 -25.45 -12.70
C TRP A 177 6.60 -24.06 -12.06
N LEU A 178 7.29 -23.15 -12.75
CA LEU A 178 7.59 -21.81 -12.23
C LEU A 178 6.31 -20.99 -12.06
N ALA A 179 5.34 -21.14 -12.96
CA ALA A 179 4.03 -20.49 -12.85
C ALA A 179 3.30 -20.92 -11.57
N GLN A 180 3.27 -22.22 -11.28
CA GLN A 180 2.62 -22.75 -10.08
C GLN A 180 3.33 -22.31 -8.79
N ALA A 181 4.67 -22.34 -8.79
CA ALA A 181 5.47 -21.88 -7.66
C ALA A 181 5.24 -20.39 -7.36
N ILE A 182 5.19 -19.55 -8.40
CA ILE A 182 4.90 -18.12 -8.27
C ILE A 182 3.49 -17.87 -7.78
N ILE A 183 2.48 -18.54 -8.34
CA ILE A 183 1.10 -18.41 -7.86
C ILE A 183 1.02 -18.78 -6.37
N GLY A 184 1.64 -19.89 -5.95
CA GLY A 184 1.70 -20.29 -4.54
C GLY A 184 2.36 -19.24 -3.66
N ALA A 185 3.50 -18.69 -4.08
CA ALA A 185 4.21 -17.65 -3.35
C ALA A 185 3.43 -16.33 -3.28
N ILE A 186 2.70 -15.97 -4.34
CA ILE A 186 1.82 -14.79 -4.37
C ILE A 186 0.68 -14.95 -3.37
N LEU A 187 0.03 -16.12 -3.31
CA LEU A 187 -1.05 -16.39 -2.36
C LEU A 187 -0.57 -16.27 -0.91
N VAL A 188 0.56 -16.90 -0.57
CA VAL A 188 1.17 -16.79 0.76
C VAL A 188 1.61 -15.35 1.03
N GLY A 189 2.21 -14.68 0.05
CA GLY A 189 2.65 -13.29 0.15
C GLY A 189 1.50 -12.32 0.44
N TYR A 190 0.37 -12.44 -0.28
CA TYR A 190 -0.78 -11.56 -0.09
C TYR A 190 -1.44 -11.74 1.26
N THR A 191 -1.57 -12.96 1.76
CA THR A 191 -2.12 -13.17 3.12
C THR A 191 -1.29 -12.46 4.19
N SER A 192 0.04 -12.47 4.05
CA SER A 192 0.94 -11.72 4.94
C SER A 192 0.77 -10.21 4.83
N VAL A 193 0.65 -9.65 3.61
CA VAL A 193 0.45 -8.20 3.42
C VAL A 193 -0.90 -7.76 4.00
N ILE A 194 -1.99 -8.47 3.70
CA ILE A 194 -3.33 -8.17 4.24
C ILE A 194 -3.32 -8.18 5.77
N LEU A 195 -2.65 -9.15 6.38
CA LEU A 195 -2.54 -9.23 7.85
C LEU A 195 -1.84 -7.99 8.43
N VAL A 196 -0.74 -7.56 7.82
CA VAL A 196 0.08 -6.42 8.27
C VAL A 196 -0.68 -5.09 8.08
N ASP A 197 -1.39 -4.92 6.97
CA ASP A 197 -2.19 -3.72 6.69
C ASP A 197 -3.36 -3.59 7.67
N LEU A 198 -4.11 -4.67 7.90
CA LEU A 198 -5.21 -4.70 8.87
C LEU A 198 -4.71 -4.40 10.30
N LEU A 199 -3.53 -4.90 10.67
CA LEU A 199 -2.88 -4.58 11.95
C LEU A 199 -2.53 -3.09 12.05
N GLY A 200 -1.90 -2.53 11.01
CA GLY A 200 -1.53 -1.12 10.95
C GLY A 200 -2.75 -0.21 11.05
N GLN A 201 -3.78 -0.50 10.27
CA GLN A 201 -5.04 0.24 10.27
C GLN A 201 -5.68 0.27 11.67
N SER A 202 -5.81 -0.89 12.33
CA SER A 202 -6.44 -0.95 13.64
C SER A 202 -5.69 -0.16 14.72
N ARG A 203 -4.35 -0.07 14.60
CA ARG A 203 -3.53 0.76 15.51
C ARG A 203 -3.76 2.25 15.31
N VAL A 204 -3.83 2.70 14.05
CA VAL A 204 -4.11 4.11 13.72
C VAL A 204 -5.49 4.52 14.20
N PHE A 205 -6.51 3.68 13.96
CA PHE A 205 -7.87 3.95 14.44
C PHE A 205 -7.96 3.96 15.97
N TYR A 206 -7.23 3.06 16.63
CA TYR A 206 -7.13 3.04 18.08
C TYR A 206 -6.51 4.33 18.64
N SER A 207 -5.39 4.81 18.07
CA SER A 207 -4.76 6.05 18.53
C SER A 207 -5.65 7.27 18.27
N MET A 208 -6.25 7.39 17.08
CA MET A 208 -7.16 8.49 16.75
C MET A 208 -8.41 8.52 17.65
N SER A 209 -8.93 7.35 18.04
CA SER A 209 -10.06 7.22 18.96
C SER A 209 -9.68 7.63 20.38
N ARG A 210 -8.47 7.25 20.83
CA ARG A 210 -7.93 7.68 22.13
C ARG A 210 -7.72 9.19 22.21
N ASP A 211 -7.34 9.81 21.09
CA ASP A 211 -7.17 11.26 20.98
C ASP A 211 -8.52 12.01 20.84
N GLY A 212 -9.64 11.28 20.83
CA GLY A 212 -11.00 11.82 20.78
C GLY A 212 -11.51 12.18 19.37
N LEU A 213 -10.70 11.95 18.33
CA LEU A 213 -11.03 12.27 16.94
C LEU A 213 -12.03 11.29 16.31
N LEU A 214 -12.12 10.06 16.84
CA LEU A 214 -13.06 9.02 16.41
C LEU A 214 -13.95 8.52 17.56
N PRO A 215 -15.11 7.88 17.27
CA PRO A 215 -15.95 7.25 18.28
C PRO A 215 -15.19 6.28 19.20
N PRO A 216 -15.57 6.15 20.49
CA PRO A 216 -14.86 5.31 21.46
C PRO A 216 -14.96 3.80 21.16
N VAL A 217 -15.82 3.41 20.20
CA VAL A 217 -15.94 2.01 19.74
C VAL A 217 -14.62 1.49 19.20
N PHE A 218 -13.79 2.36 18.60
CA PHE A 218 -12.48 2.02 18.04
C PHE A 218 -11.39 1.81 19.11
N ALA A 219 -11.57 2.33 20.34
CA ALA A 219 -10.63 2.20 21.45
C ALA A 219 -10.94 1.04 22.42
N ARG A 220 -12.10 0.37 22.30
CA ARG A 220 -12.47 -0.74 23.21
C ARG A 220 -11.71 -2.01 22.87
N LEU A 221 -10.87 -2.46 23.80
CA LEU A 221 -10.07 -3.67 23.68
C LEU A 221 -10.81 -4.93 24.13
N HIS A 222 -10.47 -6.08 23.54
CA HIS A 222 -10.99 -7.39 23.90
C HIS A 222 -10.45 -7.81 25.29
N PRO A 223 -11.30 -8.27 26.23
CA PRO A 223 -10.88 -8.57 27.61
C PRO A 223 -9.75 -9.59 27.74
N ARG A 224 -9.69 -10.59 26.85
CA ARG A 224 -8.68 -11.67 26.89
C ARG A 224 -7.47 -11.47 25.96
N HIS A 225 -7.66 -10.76 24.84
CA HIS A 225 -6.65 -10.68 23.77
C HIS A 225 -6.06 -9.27 23.62
N ALA A 226 -6.62 -8.28 24.33
CA ALA A 226 -6.25 -6.87 24.24
C ALA A 226 -6.24 -6.32 22.80
N THR A 227 -7.09 -6.87 21.92
CA THR A 227 -7.24 -6.46 20.52
C THR A 227 -8.50 -5.61 20.34
N PRO A 228 -8.52 -4.57 19.47
CA PRO A 228 -9.69 -3.73 19.25
C PRO A 228 -10.74 -4.47 18.38
N TYR A 229 -11.37 -5.51 18.94
CA TYR A 229 -12.17 -6.46 18.15
C TYR A 229 -13.38 -5.81 17.45
N ARG A 230 -14.05 -4.83 18.09
CA ARG A 230 -15.19 -4.12 17.49
C ARG A 230 -14.76 -3.28 16.29
N SER A 231 -13.61 -2.61 16.40
CA SER A 231 -12.97 -1.91 15.27
C SER A 231 -12.72 -2.88 14.13
N ASN A 232 -12.07 -4.01 14.41
CA ASN A 232 -11.72 -4.99 13.39
C ASN A 232 -12.95 -5.57 12.68
N VAL A 233 -14.04 -5.85 13.40
CA VAL A 233 -15.28 -6.35 12.78
C VAL A 233 -15.93 -5.28 11.90
N LEU A 234 -16.03 -4.03 12.37
CA LEU A 234 -16.60 -2.93 11.57
C LEU A 234 -15.79 -2.69 10.29
N LEU A 235 -14.47 -2.66 10.42
CA LEU A 235 -13.55 -2.49 9.31
C LEU A 235 -13.59 -3.69 8.35
N CYS A 236 -13.73 -4.92 8.86
CA CYS A 236 -13.87 -6.12 8.04
C CYS A 236 -15.11 -6.06 7.15
N VAL A 237 -16.26 -5.64 7.70
CA VAL A 237 -17.49 -5.46 6.90
C VAL A 237 -17.27 -4.42 5.80
N PHE A 238 -16.67 -3.28 6.14
CA PHE A 238 -16.39 -2.21 5.18
C PHE A 238 -15.41 -2.65 4.09
N ILE A 239 -14.27 -3.24 4.45
CA ILE A 239 -13.24 -3.70 3.52
C ILE A 239 -13.76 -4.84 2.66
N SER A 240 -14.54 -5.76 3.22
CA SER A 240 -15.16 -6.85 2.45
C SER A 240 -16.12 -6.31 1.38
N LEU A 241 -16.91 -5.29 1.70
CA LEU A 241 -17.81 -4.66 0.72
C LEU A 241 -17.02 -4.06 -0.45
N PHE A 242 -15.94 -3.33 -0.15
CA PHE A 242 -15.07 -2.74 -1.18
C PHE A 242 -14.32 -3.81 -1.98
N ALA A 243 -13.77 -4.82 -1.32
CA ALA A 243 -13.04 -5.90 -1.97
C ALA A 243 -13.94 -6.74 -2.90
N GLY A 244 -15.22 -6.89 -2.54
CA GLY A 244 -16.20 -7.62 -3.34
C GLY A 244 -16.73 -6.85 -4.55
N LEU A 245 -16.85 -5.52 -4.46
CA LEU A 245 -17.57 -4.69 -5.43
C LEU A 245 -16.69 -3.77 -6.28
N VAL A 246 -15.50 -3.40 -5.81
CA VAL A 246 -14.68 -2.38 -6.47
C VAL A 246 -13.50 -3.02 -7.22
N PRO A 247 -13.26 -2.65 -8.49
CA PRO A 247 -12.14 -3.19 -9.28
C PRO A 247 -10.79 -2.87 -8.68
N ILE A 248 -9.83 -3.79 -8.87
CA ILE A 248 -8.47 -3.65 -8.34
C ILE A 248 -7.78 -2.38 -8.86
N ARG A 249 -8.04 -2.00 -10.12
CA ARG A 249 -7.51 -0.79 -10.74
C ARG A 249 -7.93 0.47 -9.99
N VAL A 250 -9.20 0.57 -9.63
CA VAL A 250 -9.77 1.73 -8.93
C VAL A 250 -9.24 1.79 -7.50
N VAL A 251 -9.19 0.64 -6.80
CA VAL A 251 -8.64 0.57 -5.44
C VAL A 251 -7.15 0.95 -5.43
N GLY A 252 -6.37 0.50 -6.42
CA GLY A 252 -4.96 0.86 -6.58
C GLY A 252 -4.76 2.38 -6.77
N GLU A 253 -5.50 3.00 -7.69
CA GLU A 253 -5.46 4.45 -7.92
C GLU A 253 -5.85 5.26 -6.68
N LEU A 254 -6.89 4.83 -5.97
CA LEU A 254 -7.33 5.45 -4.71
C LEU A 254 -6.29 5.35 -3.60
N THR A 255 -5.65 4.19 -3.49
CA THR A 255 -4.62 3.97 -2.47
C THR A 255 -3.38 4.80 -2.79
N SER A 256 -2.95 4.84 -4.05
CA SER A 256 -1.81 5.66 -4.47
C SER A 256 -2.02 7.15 -4.21
N ILE A 257 -3.15 7.73 -4.62
CA ILE A 257 -3.38 9.18 -4.43
C ILE A 257 -3.40 9.57 -2.95
N GLY A 258 -4.02 8.73 -2.10
CA GLY A 258 -4.11 8.98 -0.66
C GLY A 258 -2.74 8.92 0.02
N THR A 259 -1.93 7.91 -0.32
CA THR A 259 -0.59 7.76 0.25
C THR A 259 0.37 8.82 -0.27
N LEU A 260 0.29 9.22 -1.54
CA LEU A 260 1.06 10.34 -2.09
C LEU A 260 0.75 11.65 -1.34
N LEU A 261 -0.53 11.92 -1.07
CA LEU A 261 -0.93 13.07 -0.25
C LEU A 261 -0.35 12.99 1.17
N ALA A 262 -0.43 11.81 1.80
CA ALA A 262 0.17 11.60 3.12
C ALA A 262 1.68 11.86 3.12
N PHE A 263 2.41 11.44 2.08
CA PHE A 263 3.85 11.66 1.96
C PHE A 263 4.19 13.14 1.74
N ILE A 264 3.38 13.88 0.98
CA ILE A 264 3.51 15.35 0.87
C ILE A 264 3.38 16.00 2.26
N LEU A 265 2.37 15.59 3.04
CA LEU A 265 2.17 16.10 4.40
C LEU A 265 3.33 15.74 5.33
N VAL A 266 3.90 14.54 5.23
CA VAL A 266 5.09 14.14 6.01
C VAL A 266 6.31 14.96 5.61
N CYS A 267 6.58 15.14 4.31
CA CYS A 267 7.70 15.96 3.83
C CYS A 267 7.56 17.42 4.28
N ALA A 268 6.37 18.00 4.16
CA ALA A 268 6.07 19.33 4.67
C ALA A 268 6.25 19.40 6.20
N GLY A 269 5.77 18.38 6.92
CA GLY A 269 5.94 18.23 8.37
C GLY A 269 7.40 18.25 8.81
N VAL A 270 8.31 17.61 8.07
CA VAL A 270 9.75 17.64 8.35
C VAL A 270 10.31 19.07 8.23
N ILE A 271 9.91 19.83 7.20
CA ILE A 271 10.33 21.24 7.03
C ILE A 271 9.79 22.10 8.19
N ILE A 272 8.51 21.92 8.55
CA ILE A 272 7.87 22.68 9.64
C ILE A 272 8.53 22.36 10.98
N LEU A 273 8.78 21.08 11.28
CA LEU A 273 9.43 20.65 12.52
C LEU A 273 10.85 21.19 12.64
N ARG A 274 11.59 21.30 11.53
CA ARG A 274 12.91 21.93 11.51
C ARG A 274 12.88 23.40 11.89
N LYS A 275 11.82 24.13 11.53
CA LYS A 275 11.66 25.55 11.88
C LYS A 275 11.08 25.78 13.27
N ARG A 276 10.09 24.98 13.69
CA ARG A 276 9.37 25.19 14.95
C ARG A 276 10.06 24.60 16.19
N GLN A 277 10.79 23.50 16.02
CA GLN A 277 11.47 22.81 17.13
C GLN A 277 12.91 22.46 16.73
N PRO A 278 13.81 23.45 16.57
CA PRO A 278 15.17 23.22 16.10
C PRO A 278 15.98 22.30 17.03
N ASP A 279 15.79 22.43 18.34
CA ASP A 279 16.57 21.74 19.39
C ASP A 279 16.02 20.36 19.77
N ALA A 280 14.96 19.90 19.10
CA ALA A 280 14.40 18.57 19.36
C ALA A 280 15.46 17.47 19.11
N HIS A 281 15.58 16.53 20.04
CA HIS A 281 16.47 15.38 19.89
C HIS A 281 16.04 14.52 18.69
N ARG A 282 16.92 14.40 17.68
CA ARG A 282 16.67 13.69 16.43
C ARG A 282 17.71 12.59 16.23
N PRO A 283 17.37 11.34 16.57
CA PRO A 283 18.31 10.22 16.44
C PRO A 283 18.69 9.92 14.99
N PHE A 284 17.77 10.18 14.05
CA PHE A 284 18.02 10.21 12.61
C PHE A 284 17.70 11.59 12.06
N ARG A 285 18.58 12.12 11.20
CA ARG A 285 18.39 13.40 10.52
C ARG A 285 18.37 13.15 9.02
N THR A 286 17.30 13.59 8.36
CA THR A 286 17.24 13.59 6.90
C THR A 286 18.38 14.43 6.31
N PRO A 287 19.14 13.92 5.33
CA PRO A 287 20.19 14.68 4.67
C PRO A 287 19.57 15.85 3.89
N LEU A 288 20.35 16.93 3.68
CA LEU A 288 20.03 18.03 2.76
C LEU A 288 18.61 18.61 2.92
N VAL A 289 18.20 18.96 4.15
CA VAL A 289 16.94 19.72 4.35
C VAL A 289 17.22 21.21 4.13
N PRO A 290 16.41 21.93 3.33
CA PRO A 290 15.06 21.56 2.85
C PRO A 290 14.98 20.85 1.49
N LEU A 291 16.10 20.66 0.78
CA LEU A 291 16.11 20.11 -0.58
C LEU A 291 15.44 18.73 -0.69
N VAL A 292 15.80 17.75 0.14
CA VAL A 292 15.23 16.39 0.07
C VAL A 292 13.71 16.38 0.31
N PRO A 293 13.17 17.04 1.35
CA PRO A 293 11.71 17.17 1.49
C PRO A 293 11.02 17.89 0.32
N ILE A 294 11.64 18.92 -0.26
CA ILE A 294 11.08 19.64 -1.42
C ILE A 294 11.02 18.71 -2.64
N LEU A 295 12.09 17.97 -2.93
CA LEU A 295 12.11 16.99 -4.02
C LEU A 295 11.08 15.87 -3.80
N GLY A 296 10.86 15.46 -2.56
CA GLY A 296 9.79 14.52 -2.19
C GLY A 296 8.40 15.07 -2.51
N ILE A 297 8.12 16.32 -2.13
CA ILE A 297 6.84 17.00 -2.43
C ILE A 297 6.64 17.12 -3.94
N VAL A 298 7.65 17.60 -4.68
CA VAL A 298 7.57 17.79 -6.14
C VAL A 298 7.33 16.45 -6.84
N SER A 299 8.07 15.40 -6.46
CA SER A 299 7.90 14.06 -7.04
C SER A 299 6.51 13.50 -6.77
N CYS A 300 6.02 13.60 -5.52
CA CYS A 300 4.69 13.11 -5.17
C CYS A 300 3.58 13.89 -5.91
N LEU A 301 3.70 15.22 -5.99
CA LEU A 301 2.75 16.06 -6.73
C LEU A 301 2.74 15.73 -8.23
N ALA A 302 3.91 15.55 -8.84
CA ALA A 302 4.01 15.16 -10.25
C ALA A 302 3.27 13.84 -10.52
N MET A 303 3.42 12.86 -9.62
CA MET A 303 2.70 11.59 -9.72
C MET A 303 1.20 11.75 -9.47
N MET A 304 0.78 12.58 -8.51
CA MET A 304 -0.65 12.85 -8.27
C MET A 304 -1.33 13.54 -9.47
N VAL A 305 -0.67 14.52 -10.09
CA VAL A 305 -1.19 15.21 -11.29
C VAL A 305 -1.34 14.25 -12.48
N SER A 306 -0.53 13.20 -12.52
CA SER A 306 -0.61 12.18 -13.58
C SER A 306 -1.77 11.20 -13.44
N LEU A 307 -2.43 11.16 -12.27
CA LEU A 307 -3.55 10.26 -12.02
C LEU A 307 -4.85 10.78 -12.65
N PRO A 308 -5.80 9.88 -12.95
CA PRO A 308 -7.09 10.25 -13.54
C PRO A 308 -7.88 11.28 -12.71
N GLY A 309 -8.66 12.13 -13.38
CA GLY A 309 -9.48 13.15 -12.73
C GLY A 309 -10.57 12.59 -11.80
N ASP A 310 -11.08 11.39 -12.07
CA ASP A 310 -12.01 10.69 -11.18
C ASP A 310 -11.35 10.31 -9.84
N THR A 311 -10.05 10.02 -9.84
CA THR A 311 -9.28 9.76 -8.62
C THR A 311 -9.19 11.02 -7.73
N TRP A 312 -9.02 12.19 -8.34
CA TRP A 312 -9.04 13.48 -7.63
C TRP A 312 -10.39 13.79 -7.01
N LEU A 313 -11.48 13.58 -7.77
CA LEU A 313 -12.83 13.78 -7.25
C LEU A 313 -13.09 12.90 -6.03
N ARG A 314 -12.73 11.61 -6.11
CA ARG A 314 -12.89 10.68 -4.98
C ARG A 314 -12.06 11.12 -3.75
N LEU A 315 -10.83 11.59 -3.96
CA LEU A 315 -9.99 12.14 -2.88
C LEU A 315 -10.66 13.35 -2.21
N LEU A 316 -11.13 14.32 -3.00
CA LEU A 316 -11.78 15.54 -2.48
C LEU A 316 -13.05 15.23 -1.71
N VAL A 317 -13.88 14.30 -2.21
CA VAL A 317 -15.07 13.82 -1.51
C VAL A 317 -14.69 13.16 -0.18
N TRP A 318 -13.68 12.31 -0.17
CA TRP A 318 -13.21 11.65 1.06
C TRP A 318 -12.66 12.65 2.09
N LEU A 319 -11.88 13.63 1.64
CA LEU A 319 -11.39 14.72 2.50
C LEU A 319 -12.53 15.57 3.06
N ALA A 320 -13.55 15.87 2.24
CA ALA A 320 -14.73 16.60 2.70
C ALA A 320 -15.50 15.83 3.78
N ILE A 321 -15.67 14.51 3.61
CA ILE A 321 -16.27 13.64 4.64
C ILE A 321 -15.43 13.66 5.92
N GLY A 322 -14.12 13.49 5.82
CA GLY A 322 -13.22 13.54 6.98
C GLY A 322 -13.28 14.89 7.71
N LEU A 323 -13.34 15.99 6.96
CA LEU A 323 -13.45 17.34 7.50
C LEU A 323 -14.81 17.58 8.16
N ALA A 324 -15.90 17.06 7.60
CA ALA A 324 -17.21 17.08 8.23
C ALA A 324 -17.19 16.31 9.57
N ILE A 325 -16.64 15.10 9.60
CA ILE A 325 -16.49 14.33 10.84
C ILE A 325 -15.65 15.12 11.87
N TYR A 326 -14.57 15.76 11.44
CA TYR A 326 -13.75 16.58 12.31
C TYR A 326 -14.53 17.77 12.90
N PHE A 327 -15.26 18.54 12.09
CA PHE A 327 -16.00 19.71 12.59
C PHE A 327 -17.22 19.35 13.45
N PHE A 328 -17.95 18.30 13.10
CA PHE A 328 -19.18 17.91 13.81
C PHE A 328 -18.90 17.07 15.07
N TYR A 329 -17.86 16.23 15.05
CA TYR A 329 -17.52 15.32 16.14
C TYR A 329 -16.15 15.62 16.78
N GLY A 330 -15.09 15.60 15.97
CA GLY A 330 -13.70 15.63 16.45
C GLY A 330 -13.34 16.89 17.24
N ARG A 331 -13.69 18.09 16.75
CA ARG A 331 -13.35 19.37 17.39
C ARG A 331 -13.91 19.51 18.80
N LYS A 332 -15.07 18.91 19.08
CA LYS A 332 -15.74 18.98 20.39
C LYS A 332 -15.16 18.00 21.42
N ARG A 333 -14.41 16.98 20.97
CA ARG A 333 -13.96 15.85 21.79
C ARG A 333 -12.46 15.60 21.72
N ALA A 334 -11.74 16.32 20.86
CA ALA A 334 -10.30 16.26 20.76
C ALA A 334 -9.70 16.56 22.14
N ALA A 335 -8.82 15.69 22.61
CA ALA A 335 -8.13 15.89 23.87
C ALA A 335 -7.33 17.22 23.81
N PRO A 336 -7.33 18.03 24.88
CA PRO A 336 -6.54 19.25 24.92
C PRO A 336 -5.05 18.92 24.71
N ASP A 337 -4.40 19.74 23.89
CA ASP A 337 -3.03 19.57 23.44
C ASP A 337 -2.07 19.53 24.66
N PRO A 338 -1.31 18.43 24.88
CA PRO A 338 -0.35 18.36 25.98
C PRO A 338 0.70 19.47 25.93
N ILE A 339 0.99 19.98 24.72
CA ILE A 339 1.94 21.08 24.49
C ILE A 339 1.37 22.40 25.04
N ALA A 340 0.06 22.63 24.93
CA ALA A 340 -0.60 23.80 25.51
C ALA A 340 -0.70 23.70 27.05
N ALA A 341 -0.86 22.48 27.59
CA ALA A 341 -0.95 22.24 29.02
C ALA A 341 0.41 22.41 29.76
N GLY A 342 1.53 22.03 29.13
CA GLY A 342 2.86 22.17 29.72
C GLY A 342 3.41 23.60 29.71
N ALA A 343 2.93 24.47 28.82
CA ALA A 343 3.33 25.87 28.77
C ALA A 343 2.68 26.74 29.87
N GLY A 344 1.60 26.25 30.50
CA GLY A 344 0.85 26.98 31.52
C GLY A 344 1.35 26.82 32.96
N THR A 345 2.18 25.81 33.26
CA THR A 345 2.55 25.46 34.65
C THR A 345 3.91 26.01 35.10
N SER A 346 4.72 26.58 34.21
CA SER A 346 6.05 27.11 34.57
C SER A 346 6.07 28.58 35.05
N LYS A 347 4.92 29.27 35.16
CA LYS A 347 4.86 30.71 35.50
C LYS A 347 4.19 31.04 36.85
N LYS A 348 3.96 30.07 37.74
CA LYS A 348 3.32 30.29 39.06
C LYS A 348 4.16 29.86 40.27
N GLY A 349 5.49 29.87 40.15
CA GLY A 349 6.38 29.60 41.26
C GLY A 349 7.66 30.44 41.17
N ALA A 350 7.53 31.73 41.47
CA ALA A 350 8.61 32.62 41.89
C ALA A 350 8.03 33.59 42.91
#